data_AF-A0A1Q7VQV0-F1
#
_entry.id   AF-A0A1Q7VQV0-F1
#
_cell.length_a   1.000
_cell.length_b   1.000
_cell.length_c   1.000
_cell.angle_alpha   90.00
_cell.angle_beta   90.00
_cell.angle_gamma   90.00
#
_symmetry.space_group_name_H-M   'P 1'
#
loop_
_entity.id
_entity.type
_entity.pdbx_description
1 polymer ?
#
loop_
_entity_poly.entity_id
_entity_poly.type
_entity_poly.pdbx_seq_one_letter_code
_entity_poly.pdbx_strand_id
1 'polypeptide(L)'
;MLELLRDADGTAWFMEVNGRPWGSMALALRRGFDYPVWAVRQALDPDFVPEPPAAEPPHVLCRHLGRELVHLAAVLRGPIADHPGPWPSRAATIAALRPRRSDRWYNLRAGERRVFWQDTRSTLAAQAARLRRRAS
;
A
#
# COMPACT_ATOMS: atom_id res chain seq x y z
N MET A 1 1.55 -14.72 1.24
CA MET A 1 2.27 -13.61 1.90
C MET A 1 2.34 -13.92 3.38
N LEU A 2 3.49 -13.69 4.01
CA LEU A 2 3.68 -13.90 5.45
C LEU A 2 3.62 -12.56 6.16
N GLU A 3 2.79 -12.46 7.19
CA GLU A 3 2.81 -11.33 8.12
C GLU A 3 3.61 -11.71 9.37
N LEU A 4 4.55 -10.84 9.74
CA LEU A 4 5.44 -11.01 10.88
C LEU A 4 5.44 -9.70 11.70
N LEU A 5 5.42 -9.81 13.03
CA LEU A 5 5.77 -8.70 13.92
C LEU A 5 7.21 -8.84 14.39
N ARG A 6 7.84 -7.73 14.77
CA ARG A 6 9.16 -7.73 15.40
C ARG A 6 9.03 -7.24 16.83
N ASP A 7 9.64 -7.96 17.77
CA ASP A 7 9.75 -7.50 19.16
C ASP A 7 10.85 -6.44 19.34
N ALA A 8 11.10 -6.03 20.58
CA ALA A 8 12.11 -5.03 20.92
C ALA A 8 13.53 -5.45 20.54
N ASP A 9 13.81 -6.76 20.51
CA ASP A 9 15.11 -7.33 20.14
C ASP A 9 15.22 -7.60 18.63
N GLY A 10 14.16 -7.30 17.86
CA GLY A 10 14.10 -7.47 16.41
C GLY A 10 13.72 -8.89 15.96
N THR A 11 13.42 -9.80 16.89
CA THR A 11 13.00 -11.17 16.60
C THR A 11 11.68 -11.16 15.86
N ALA A 12 11.60 -11.90 14.77
CA ALA A 12 10.40 -11.97 13.95
C ALA A 12 9.44 -13.05 14.51
N TRP A 13 8.22 -12.64 14.83
CA TRP A 13 7.14 -13.48 15.30
C TRP A 13 6.12 -13.67 14.19
N PHE A 14 5.81 -14.93 13.87
CA PHE A 14 4.81 -15.27 12.86
C PHE A 14 3.41 -14.83 13.31
N MET A 15 2.66 -14.19 12.41
CA MET A 15 1.29 -13.75 12.66
C MET A 15 0.29 -14.48 11.77
N GLU A 16 0.49 -14.44 10.46
CA GLU A 16 -0.49 -14.93 9.49
C GLU A 16 0.16 -15.38 8.19
N VAL A 17 -0.39 -16.44 7.58
CA VAL A 17 -0.17 -16.75 6.17
C VAL A 17 -1.40 -16.32 5.37
N ASN A 18 -1.22 -15.33 4.50
CA ASN A 18 -2.23 -14.94 3.52
C ASN A 18 -2.08 -15.78 2.24
N GLY A 19 -2.98 -16.74 2.02
CA GLY A 19 -3.04 -17.60 0.82
C GLY A 19 -3.63 -16.95 -0.43
N ARG A 20 -3.75 -15.61 -0.45
CA ARG A 20 -4.40 -14.82 -1.51
C ARG A 20 -3.57 -13.58 -1.87
N PRO A 21 -3.87 -12.89 -2.99
CA PRO A 21 -3.30 -11.57 -3.26
C PRO A 21 -3.55 -10.60 -2.11
N TRP A 22 -2.56 -9.78 -1.80
CA TRP A 22 -2.55 -8.90 -0.62
C TRP A 22 -2.37 -7.43 -0.99
N GLY A 23 -2.68 -6.54 -0.04
CA GLY A 23 -2.78 -5.10 -0.25
C GLY A 23 -1.46 -4.38 -0.57
N SER A 24 -0.30 -5.04 -0.52
CA SER A 24 1.00 -4.46 -0.91
C SER A 24 1.59 -5.10 -2.16
N MET A 25 0.78 -5.82 -2.94
CA MET A 25 1.21 -6.46 -4.19
C MET A 25 1.84 -5.47 -5.19
N ALA A 26 1.29 -4.27 -5.35
CA ALA A 26 1.89 -3.31 -6.27
C ALA A 26 3.27 -2.84 -5.81
N LEU A 27 3.54 -2.73 -4.49
CA LEU A 27 4.89 -2.44 -4.00
C LEU A 27 5.87 -3.54 -4.40
N ALA A 28 5.49 -4.81 -4.26
CA ALA A 28 6.32 -5.94 -4.68
C ALA A 28 6.66 -5.87 -6.18
N LEU A 29 5.66 -5.60 -7.04
CA LEU A 29 5.86 -5.38 -8.48
C LEU A 29 6.81 -4.21 -8.75
N ARG A 30 6.70 -3.09 -8.02
CA ARG A 30 7.64 -1.96 -8.16
C ARG A 30 9.06 -2.29 -7.74
N ARG A 31 9.25 -3.31 -6.91
CA ARG A 31 10.56 -3.85 -6.54
C ARG A 31 11.02 -4.98 -7.49
N GLY A 32 10.27 -5.29 -8.55
CA GLY A 32 10.64 -6.30 -9.53
C GLY A 32 10.23 -7.73 -9.17
N PHE A 33 9.36 -7.91 -8.17
CA PHE A 33 8.83 -9.22 -7.82
C PHE A 33 7.50 -9.45 -8.52
N ASP A 34 7.51 -10.23 -9.61
CA ASP A 34 6.34 -10.52 -10.45
C ASP A 34 5.48 -11.65 -9.88
N TYR A 35 5.17 -11.59 -8.58
CA TYR A 35 4.38 -12.61 -7.87
C TYR A 35 3.10 -13.06 -8.60
N PRO A 36 2.28 -12.18 -9.21
CA PRO A 36 1.10 -12.61 -9.96
C PRO A 36 1.45 -13.48 -11.18
N VAL A 37 2.51 -13.13 -11.92
CA VAL A 37 2.98 -13.92 -13.07
C VAL A 37 3.56 -15.24 -12.59
N TRP A 38 4.36 -15.22 -11.54
CA TRP A 38 4.94 -16.43 -10.95
C TRP A 38 3.87 -17.39 -10.45
N ALA A 39 2.83 -16.88 -9.78
CA ALA A 39 1.71 -17.69 -9.33
C ALA A 39 0.98 -18.37 -10.51
N VAL A 40 0.76 -17.65 -11.62
CA VAL A 40 0.16 -18.25 -12.83
C VAL A 40 1.09 -19.29 -13.45
N ARG A 41 2.40 -19.01 -13.54
CA ARG A 41 3.37 -19.96 -14.09
C ARG A 41 3.46 -21.24 -13.27
N GLN A 42 3.54 -21.14 -11.94
CA GLN A 42 3.53 -22.31 -11.05
C GLN A 42 2.24 -23.14 -11.16
N ALA A 43 1.10 -22.49 -11.39
CA ALA A 43 -0.16 -23.19 -11.58
C ALA A 43 -0.21 -23.96 -12.93
N LEU A 44 0.54 -23.51 -13.94
CA LEU A 44 0.62 -24.15 -15.25
C LEU A 44 1.74 -25.20 -15.33
N ASP A 45 2.81 -24.99 -14.56
CA ASP A 45 4.01 -25.82 -14.51
C ASP A 45 4.46 -25.92 -13.04
N PRO A 46 4.19 -27.06 -12.37
CA PRO A 46 4.60 -27.27 -10.98
C PRO A 46 6.11 -27.22 -10.75
N ASP A 47 6.92 -27.43 -11.81
CA ASP A 47 8.38 -27.40 -11.73
C ASP A 47 8.94 -25.99 -11.99
N PHE A 48 8.08 -25.01 -12.32
CA PHE A 48 8.50 -23.63 -12.53
C PHE A 48 9.05 -23.01 -11.24
N VAL A 49 10.34 -22.65 -11.27
CA VAL A 49 11.00 -21.90 -10.21
C VAL A 49 11.11 -20.42 -10.62
N PRO A 50 10.56 -19.48 -9.84
CA PRO A 50 10.69 -18.06 -10.15
C PRO A 50 12.13 -17.59 -9.94
N GLU A 51 12.61 -16.73 -10.84
CA GLU A 51 13.89 -16.03 -10.70
C GLU A 51 13.64 -14.65 -10.05
N PRO A 52 13.91 -14.46 -8.75
CA PRO A 52 13.83 -13.15 -8.14
C PRO A 52 14.97 -12.24 -8.63
N PRO A 53 14.82 -10.90 -8.51
CA PRO A 53 15.91 -9.97 -8.83
C PRO A 53 17.21 -10.34 -8.09
N ALA A 54 18.33 -10.40 -8.82
CA ALA A 54 19.61 -10.90 -8.32
C ALA A 54 20.25 -10.06 -7.20
N ALA A 55 19.92 -8.77 -7.14
CA ALA A 55 20.33 -7.86 -6.06
C ALA A 55 19.12 -7.47 -5.23
N GLU A 56 19.32 -7.18 -3.95
CA GLU A 56 18.25 -6.62 -3.12
C GLU A 56 17.74 -5.33 -3.79
N PRO A 57 16.47 -5.31 -4.26
CA PRO A 57 15.97 -4.17 -5.01
C PRO A 57 15.98 -2.94 -4.12
N PRO A 58 16.28 -1.75 -4.66
CA PRO A 58 16.34 -0.53 -3.86
C PRO A 58 15.03 -0.31 -3.09
N HIS A 59 15.14 0.36 -1.95
CA HIS A 59 13.95 0.79 -1.22
C HIS A 59 13.12 1.74 -2.09
N VAL A 60 11.86 1.40 -2.30
CA VAL A 60 10.91 2.19 -3.07
C VAL A 60 9.75 2.59 -2.17
N LEU A 61 9.43 3.88 -2.14
CA LEU A 61 8.18 4.36 -1.59
C LEU A 61 7.08 4.22 -2.66
N CYS A 62 6.14 3.31 -2.43
CA CYS A 62 4.99 3.09 -3.30
C CYS A 62 3.74 3.77 -2.72
N ARG A 63 3.32 4.86 -3.37
CA ARG A 63 2.32 5.81 -2.90
C ARG A 63 0.94 5.49 -3.43
N HIS A 64 -0.08 5.70 -2.62
CA HIS A 64 -1.47 5.45 -2.97
C HIS A 64 -2.28 6.74 -2.83
N LEU A 65 -2.53 7.43 -3.95
CA LEU A 65 -3.15 8.76 -3.96
C LEU A 65 -4.49 8.81 -3.20
N GLY A 66 -5.40 7.85 -3.46
CA GLY A 66 -6.67 7.80 -2.75
C GLY A 66 -6.52 7.73 -1.22
N ARG A 67 -5.60 6.90 -0.71
CA ARG A 67 -5.32 6.76 0.73
C ARG A 67 -4.66 8.00 1.32
N GLU A 68 -3.77 8.63 0.57
CA GLU A 68 -3.14 9.90 0.96
C GLU A 68 -4.16 11.03 1.09
N LEU A 69 -5.09 11.14 0.15
CA LEU A 69 -6.18 12.11 0.22
C LEU A 69 -7.12 11.83 1.41
N VAL A 70 -7.44 10.56 1.67
CA VAL A 70 -8.22 10.17 2.87
C VAL A 70 -7.48 10.56 4.15
N HIS A 71 -6.17 10.30 4.23
CA HIS A 71 -5.36 10.66 5.38
C HIS A 71 -5.30 12.18 5.57
N LEU A 72 -5.02 12.93 4.50
CA LEU A 72 -5.00 14.40 4.52
C LEU A 72 -6.34 14.96 5.02
N ALA A 73 -7.46 14.48 4.46
CA ALA A 73 -8.79 14.91 4.90
C ALA A 73 -9.04 14.59 6.39
N ALA A 74 -8.54 13.45 6.88
CA ALA A 74 -8.63 13.12 8.31
C ALA A 74 -7.83 14.09 9.18
N VAL A 75 -6.58 14.37 8.82
CA VAL A 75 -5.73 15.32 9.55
C VAL A 75 -6.32 16.74 9.55
N LEU A 76 -6.87 17.18 8.43
CA LEU A 76 -7.51 18.49 8.29
C LEU A 76 -8.77 18.62 9.17
N ARG A 77 -9.60 17.57 9.22
CA ARG A 77 -10.78 17.50 10.09
C ARG A 77 -10.43 17.58 11.58
N GLY A 78 -9.22 17.20 11.96
CA GLY A 78 -8.70 17.36 13.31
C GLY A 78 -8.89 16.15 14.20
N PRO A 79 -8.46 16.26 15.47
CA PRO A 79 -8.33 15.15 16.40
C PRO A 79 -9.63 14.39 16.63
N ILE A 80 -9.50 13.08 16.86
CA ILE A 80 -10.58 12.24 17.42
C ILE A 80 -10.34 12.06 18.92
N ALA A 81 -11.40 11.92 19.71
CA ALA A 81 -11.37 11.94 21.17
C ALA A 81 -10.35 10.95 21.78
N ASP A 82 -10.23 9.75 21.20
CA ASP A 82 -9.38 8.67 21.73
C ASP A 82 -8.09 8.47 20.90
N HIS A 83 -7.57 9.52 20.27
CA HIS A 83 -6.33 9.39 19.49
C HIS A 83 -5.14 9.12 20.43
N PRO A 84 -4.40 8.00 20.25
CA PRO A 84 -3.22 7.74 21.06
C PRO A 84 -2.10 8.71 20.68
N GLY A 85 -1.66 9.52 21.64
CA GLY A 85 -0.55 10.45 21.47
C GLY A 85 -0.89 11.70 20.64
N PRO A 86 0.14 12.48 20.24
CA PRO A 86 -0.06 13.77 19.60
C PRO A 86 -0.72 13.63 18.22
N TRP A 87 -1.67 14.53 17.93
CA TRP A 87 -2.30 14.59 16.62
C TRP A 87 -1.30 15.05 15.54
N PRO A 88 -1.33 14.49 14.31
CA PRO A 88 -0.43 14.91 13.24
C PRO A 88 -0.56 16.40 12.88
N SER A 89 0.57 17.07 12.68
CA SER A 89 0.60 18.46 12.20
C SER A 89 0.15 18.55 10.74
N ARG A 90 -0.79 19.46 10.45
CA ARG A 90 -1.27 19.73 9.09
C ARG A 90 -0.14 20.08 8.12
N ALA A 91 0.79 20.95 8.55
CA ALA A 91 1.92 21.37 7.73
C ALA A 91 2.88 20.21 7.47
N ALA A 92 3.17 19.40 8.50
CA ALA A 92 4.02 18.22 8.35
C ALA A 92 3.39 17.17 7.42
N THR A 93 2.08 16.92 7.54
CA THR A 93 1.34 16.03 6.63
C THR A 93 1.42 16.51 5.19
N ILE A 94 1.17 17.80 4.92
CA ILE A 94 1.26 18.35 3.55
C ILE A 94 2.70 18.22 3.01
N ALA A 95 3.71 18.48 3.83
CA ALA A 95 5.11 18.33 3.43
C ALA A 95 5.46 16.87 3.09
N ALA A 96 4.99 15.90 3.90
CA ALA A 96 5.19 14.47 3.66
C ALA A 96 4.51 13.99 2.36
N LEU A 97 3.45 14.66 1.91
CA LEU A 97 2.74 14.34 0.67
C LEU A 97 3.43 14.86 -0.59
N ARG A 98 4.54 15.59 -0.50
CA ARG A 98 5.25 16.09 -1.69
C ARG A 98 5.94 14.93 -2.44
N PRO A 99 5.61 14.67 -3.71
CA PRO A 99 6.23 13.59 -4.47
C PRO A 99 7.70 13.85 -4.76
N ARG A 100 8.51 12.79 -4.62
CA ARG A 100 9.91 12.74 -5.01
C ARG A 100 10.05 11.96 -6.31
N ARG A 101 11.15 12.19 -7.05
CA ARG A 101 11.41 11.48 -8.32
C ARG A 101 11.58 9.96 -8.14
N SER A 102 12.05 9.54 -6.97
CA SER A 102 12.21 8.13 -6.60
C SER A 102 10.89 7.46 -6.20
N ASP A 103 9.82 8.23 -5.96
CA ASP A 103 8.53 7.67 -5.59
C ASP A 103 7.94 6.88 -6.76
N ARG A 104 7.15 5.87 -6.42
CA ARG A 104 6.30 5.14 -7.35
C ARG A 104 4.87 5.28 -6.89
N TRP A 105 3.94 5.22 -7.83
CA TRP A 105 2.51 5.32 -7.55
C TRP A 105 1.89 3.96 -7.78
N TYR A 106 1.15 3.43 -6.81
CA TYR A 106 0.60 2.07 -6.75
C TYR A 106 0.13 1.56 -8.13
N ASN A 107 -0.84 2.24 -8.73
CA ASN A 107 -1.46 1.86 -10.01
C ASN A 107 -1.12 2.76 -11.21
N LEU A 108 -0.11 3.64 -11.11
CA LEU A 108 0.26 4.50 -12.25
C LEU A 108 1.30 3.80 -13.14
N ARG A 109 0.89 3.45 -14.36
CA ARG A 109 1.79 2.95 -15.42
C ARG A 109 1.47 3.60 -16.76
N ALA A 110 2.47 3.60 -17.65
CA ALA A 110 2.27 4.04 -19.03
C ALA A 110 1.15 3.21 -19.68
N GLY A 111 0.28 3.86 -20.46
CA GLY A 111 -0.86 3.21 -21.10
C GLY A 111 -2.09 2.97 -20.21
N GLU A 112 -1.99 3.05 -18.88
CA GLU A 112 -3.11 2.68 -17.99
C GLU A 112 -3.45 3.69 -16.90
N ARG A 113 -3.33 4.98 -17.22
CA ARG A 113 -3.72 6.06 -16.30
C ARG A 113 -5.17 5.95 -15.81
N ARG A 114 -6.06 5.32 -16.58
CA ARG A 114 -7.46 5.08 -16.18
C ARG A 114 -7.55 4.26 -14.89
N VAL A 115 -6.71 3.23 -14.74
CA VAL A 115 -6.71 2.36 -13.54
C VAL A 115 -6.32 3.16 -12.30
N PHE A 116 -5.28 3.98 -12.40
CA PHE A 116 -4.84 4.88 -11.33
C PHE A 116 -5.97 5.80 -10.84
N TRP A 117 -6.69 6.44 -11.77
CA TRP A 117 -7.79 7.32 -11.41
C TRP A 117 -9.02 6.58 -10.88
N GLN A 118 -9.33 5.42 -11.45
CA GLN A 118 -10.44 4.58 -10.96
C GLN A 118 -10.17 4.10 -9.54
N ASP A 119 -8.98 3.59 -9.26
CA ASP A 119 -8.57 3.17 -7.92
C ASP A 119 -8.64 4.31 -6.90
N THR A 120 -8.17 5.51 -7.29
CA THR A 120 -8.30 6.72 -6.47
C THR A 120 -9.76 7.05 -6.16
N ARG A 121 -10.64 7.07 -7.18
CA ARG A 121 -12.07 7.35 -7.00
C ARG A 121 -12.77 6.29 -6.14
N SER A 122 -12.52 5.02 -6.41
CA SER A 122 -13.10 3.89 -5.65
C SER A 122 -12.71 3.96 -4.19
N THR A 123 -11.44 4.27 -3.89
CA THR A 123 -10.96 4.44 -2.52
C THR A 123 -11.69 5.57 -1.79
N LEU A 124 -11.82 6.72 -2.44
CA LEU A 124 -12.52 7.88 -1.87
C LEU A 124 -14.02 7.58 -1.66
N ALA A 125 -14.67 6.97 -2.64
CA ALA A 125 -16.08 6.60 -2.57
C ALA A 125 -16.36 5.60 -1.45
N ALA A 126 -15.52 4.56 -1.31
CA ALA A 126 -15.64 3.56 -0.24
C ALA A 126 -15.48 4.21 1.14
N GLN A 127 -14.53 5.13 1.29
CA GLN A 127 -14.33 5.86 2.54
C GLN A 127 -15.53 6.77 2.86
N ALA A 128 -16.05 7.50 1.88
CA ALA A 128 -17.23 8.35 2.05
C ALA A 128 -18.47 7.53 2.46
N ALA A 129 -18.69 6.37 1.82
CA ALA A 129 -19.77 5.46 2.17
C ALA A 129 -19.64 4.94 3.61
N ARG A 130 -18.42 4.61 4.06
CA ARG A 130 -18.15 4.20 5.43
C ARG A 130 -18.46 5.30 6.45
N LEU A 131 -18.13 6.55 6.12
CA LEU A 131 -18.43 7.70 7.00
C LEU A 131 -19.95 7.93 7.12
N ARG A 132 -20.69 7.86 6.02
CA ARG A 132 -22.16 8.01 6.05
C ARG A 132 -22.82 6.94 6.92
N ARG A 133 -22.40 5.67 6.79
CA ARG A 133 -22.93 4.56 7.61
C ARG A 133 -22.64 4.68 9.11
N ARG A 134 -21.65 5.49 9.51
CA ARG A 134 -21.35 5.74 10.92
C ARG A 134 -22.14 6.91 11.51
N ALA A 135 -22.73 7.73 10.65
CA ALA A 135 -23.53 8.90 11.02
C ALA A 135 -25.04 8.62 10.96
N SER A 136 -25.44 7.42 10.51
CA SER A 136 -26.81 6.88 10.56
C SER A 136 -26.90 5.91 11.73
#